data_AF-A0A0G1Y0X1-F1
#
_entry.id   AF-A0A0G1Y0X1-F1
#
_cell.length_a   1.000
_cell.length_b   1.000
_cell.length_c   1.000
_cell.angle_alpha   90.00
_cell.angle_beta   90.00
_cell.angle_gamma   90.00
#
_symmetry.space_group_name_H-M   'P 1'
#
loop_
_entity.id
_entity.type
_entity.pdbx_description
1 polymer ?
#
loop_
_entity_poly.entity_id
_entity_poly.type
_entity_poly.pdbx_seq_one_letter_code
_entity_poly.pdbx_strand_id
1 'polypeptide(L)'
;MMHLLLLMSSTDYLHAMRHSAAHVLAAAVQHLYPDVKLGVGPVIENGFFYDVMIPSHTLVEEDLKAIQKEMQRIINKAVDFRREEMSLDEAMAFFGERGQTFKVELLKDLKERGTTKISAEELQDVGPSADSTGSLQASSGQVETISIYHTGDFVDLCRGPHVANSREIGAVRLTKLAGAYWRGKAENEQMQRIYGLAFESEKARSSKVGCRA
;
A
#
# COMPACT_ATOMS: atom_id res chain seq x y z
N MET A 1 -14.37 -23.75 -13.34
CA MET A 1 -13.06 -23.16 -12.97
C MET A 1 -13.16 -22.57 -11.58
N MET A 2 -13.00 -23.40 -10.54
CA MET A 2 -13.22 -23.02 -9.14
C MET A 2 -12.22 -23.77 -8.24
N HIS A 3 -10.97 -23.90 -8.69
CA HIS A 3 -10.02 -24.87 -8.15
C HIS A 3 -8.60 -24.33 -7.90
N LEU A 4 -8.45 -23.01 -7.75
CA LEU A 4 -7.18 -22.41 -7.36
C LEU A 4 -7.36 -21.30 -6.30
N LEU A 5 -8.34 -21.44 -5.42
CA LEU A 5 -8.59 -20.52 -4.29
C LEU A 5 -8.33 -21.19 -2.93
N LEU A 6 -7.61 -22.33 -2.91
CA LEU A 6 -7.69 -23.31 -1.81
C LEU A 6 -6.48 -23.34 -0.86
N LEU A 7 -5.62 -22.32 -0.83
CA LEU A 7 -4.43 -22.29 0.06
C LEU A 7 -4.10 -20.90 0.63
N MET A 8 -5.10 -20.08 0.98
CA MET A 8 -4.88 -18.89 1.82
C MET A 8 -5.81 -18.95 3.01
N SER A 9 -5.29 -18.71 4.22
CA SER A 9 -6.15 -18.53 5.37
C SER A 9 -7.03 -17.28 5.16
N SER A 10 -8.20 -17.21 5.79
CA SER A 10 -9.08 -16.04 5.68
C SER A 10 -8.36 -14.75 6.14
N THR A 11 -7.47 -14.86 7.12
CA THR A 11 -6.63 -13.75 7.59
C THR A 11 -5.65 -13.28 6.52
N ASP A 12 -4.97 -14.22 5.84
CA ASP A 12 -4.01 -13.89 4.77
C ASP A 12 -4.72 -13.27 3.56
N TYR A 13 -5.91 -13.78 3.22
CA TYR A 13 -6.74 -13.21 2.16
C TYR A 13 -7.17 -11.78 2.48
N LEU A 14 -7.68 -11.53 3.69
CA LEU A 14 -8.08 -10.18 4.11
C LEU A 14 -6.90 -9.21 4.10
N HIS A 15 -5.71 -9.67 4.53
CA HIS A 15 -4.49 -8.88 4.46
C HIS A 15 -4.15 -8.55 3.00
N ALA A 16 -4.09 -9.54 2.12
CA ALA A 16 -3.80 -9.36 0.69
C ALA A 16 -4.82 -8.43 0.01
N MET A 17 -6.10 -8.55 0.32
CA MET A 17 -7.18 -7.72 -0.21
C MET A 17 -7.04 -6.26 0.24
N ARG A 18 -6.78 -6.01 1.53
CA ARG A 18 -6.56 -4.65 2.07
C ARG A 18 -5.30 -4.01 1.51
N HIS A 19 -4.24 -4.80 1.37
CA HIS A 19 -2.98 -4.35 0.78
C HIS A 19 -3.17 -3.96 -0.70
N SER A 20 -3.94 -4.76 -1.44
CA SER A 20 -4.32 -4.48 -2.81
C SER A 20 -5.18 -3.22 -2.92
N ALA A 21 -6.08 -2.97 -1.96
CA ALA A 21 -6.83 -1.71 -1.89
C ALA A 21 -5.92 -0.49 -1.66
N ALA A 22 -4.82 -0.64 -0.90
CA ALA A 22 -3.82 0.42 -0.72
C ALA A 22 -3.09 0.73 -2.04
N HIS A 23 -2.75 -0.30 -2.84
CA HIS A 23 -2.16 -0.11 -4.16
C HIS A 23 -3.12 0.57 -5.14
N VAL A 24 -4.40 0.18 -5.12
CA VAL A 24 -5.43 0.85 -5.93
C VAL A 24 -5.59 2.32 -5.52
N LEU A 25 -5.50 2.65 -4.23
CA LEU A 25 -5.47 4.03 -3.76
C LEU A 25 -4.26 4.78 -4.33
N ALA A 26 -3.05 4.23 -4.21
CA ALA A 26 -1.85 4.87 -4.73
C ALA A 26 -1.91 5.09 -6.25
N ALA A 27 -2.38 4.08 -7.01
CA ALA A 27 -2.61 4.18 -8.44
C ALA A 27 -3.62 5.27 -8.79
N ALA A 28 -4.73 5.36 -8.04
CA ALA A 28 -5.75 6.38 -8.24
C ALA A 28 -5.22 7.79 -7.97
N VAL A 29 -4.46 7.96 -6.89
CA VAL A 29 -3.84 9.26 -6.56
C VAL A 29 -2.83 9.65 -7.63
N GLN A 30 -1.94 8.74 -8.06
CA GLN A 30 -0.96 9.06 -9.10
C GLN A 30 -1.59 9.38 -10.46
N HIS A 31 -2.71 8.75 -10.79
CA HIS A 31 -3.45 9.09 -12.00
C HIS A 31 -4.06 10.51 -11.94
N LEU A 32 -4.58 10.92 -10.78
CA LEU A 32 -5.16 12.26 -10.60
C LEU A 32 -4.11 13.36 -10.38
N TYR A 33 -2.98 12.99 -9.77
CA TYR A 33 -1.89 13.88 -9.39
C TYR A 33 -0.55 13.28 -9.84
N PRO A 34 -0.14 13.50 -11.10
CA PRO A 34 1.05 12.83 -11.66
C PRO A 34 2.37 13.17 -10.97
N ASP A 35 2.44 14.31 -10.27
CA ASP A 35 3.60 14.75 -9.49
C ASP A 35 3.62 14.20 -8.05
N VAL A 36 2.64 13.36 -7.67
CA VAL A 36 2.61 12.74 -6.34
C VAL A 36 3.87 11.94 -6.05
N LYS A 37 4.39 12.12 -4.85
CA LYS A 37 5.41 11.26 -4.26
C LYS A 37 4.77 10.35 -3.22
N LEU A 38 4.93 9.06 -3.41
CA LEU A 38 4.32 8.01 -2.60
C LEU A 38 5.27 7.59 -1.48
N GLY A 39 4.78 7.60 -0.25
CA GLY A 39 5.48 7.11 0.94
C GLY A 39 5.19 5.64 1.20
N VAL A 40 4.66 5.35 2.39
CA VAL A 40 4.29 4.00 2.84
C VAL A 40 2.78 3.81 2.88
N GLY A 41 2.33 2.59 2.60
CA GLY A 41 0.90 2.25 2.61
C GLY A 41 0.59 0.88 3.22
N PRO A 42 0.73 0.72 4.55
CA PRO A 42 0.51 -0.55 5.22
C PRO A 42 -0.98 -0.88 5.40
N VAL A 43 -1.24 -2.16 5.64
CA VAL A 43 -2.53 -2.67 6.14
C VAL A 43 -2.65 -2.36 7.63
N ILE A 44 -3.87 -2.01 8.06
CA ILE A 44 -4.26 -1.86 9.46
C ILE A 44 -5.50 -2.73 9.75
N GLU A 45 -5.89 -2.85 11.03
CA GLU A 45 -6.89 -3.80 11.53
C GLU A 45 -8.15 -3.97 10.65
N ASN A 46 -8.72 -2.85 10.17
CA ASN A 46 -9.94 -2.84 9.35
C ASN A 46 -9.79 -2.17 7.98
N GLY A 47 -8.56 -1.95 7.54
CA GLY A 47 -8.32 -1.17 6.33
C GLY A 47 -6.85 -0.99 6.01
N PHE A 48 -6.52 0.21 5.55
CA PHE A 48 -5.20 0.60 5.12
C PHE A 48 -5.07 2.13 5.23
N PHE A 49 -3.86 2.62 5.09
CA PHE A 49 -3.64 4.02 4.74
C PHE A 49 -2.57 4.11 3.67
N TYR A 50 -2.42 5.29 3.07
CA TYR A 50 -1.28 5.60 2.23
C TYR A 50 -0.81 7.03 2.49
N ASP A 51 0.48 7.20 2.77
CA ASP A 51 1.11 8.50 2.93
C ASP A 51 1.53 9.05 1.57
N VAL A 52 1.05 10.24 1.24
CA VAL A 52 1.31 10.89 -0.04
C VAL A 52 1.78 12.33 0.18
N MET A 53 2.63 12.80 -0.72
CA MET A 53 3.00 14.21 -0.81
C MET A 53 2.79 14.66 -2.25
N ILE A 54 1.98 15.68 -2.45
CA ILE A 54 1.67 16.22 -3.77
C ILE A 54 2.21 17.64 -3.80
N PRO A 55 3.34 17.91 -4.49
CA PRO A 55 3.94 19.25 -4.49
C PRO A 55 2.99 20.34 -4.99
N SER A 56 2.15 20.02 -5.98
CA SER A 56 1.23 20.97 -6.60
C SER A 56 -0.10 21.17 -5.86
N HIS A 57 -0.43 20.35 -4.86
CA HIS A 57 -1.78 20.35 -4.27
C HIS A 57 -1.81 19.84 -2.82
N THR A 58 -2.65 20.44 -1.99
CA THR A 58 -2.96 19.91 -0.65
C THR A 58 -4.35 19.30 -0.67
N LEU A 59 -4.44 18.00 -0.41
CA LEU A 59 -5.69 17.25 -0.42
C LEU A 59 -6.70 17.81 0.59
N VAL A 60 -7.94 17.92 0.16
CA VAL A 60 -9.12 18.24 0.96
C VAL A 60 -10.18 17.15 0.84
N GLU A 61 -11.29 17.25 1.59
CA GLU A 61 -12.33 16.21 1.61
C GLU A 61 -12.99 15.99 0.24
N GLU A 62 -13.12 17.04 -0.58
CA GLU A 62 -13.63 16.95 -1.95
C GLU A 62 -12.77 16.02 -2.82
N ASP A 63 -11.44 16.05 -2.63
CA ASP A 63 -10.52 15.21 -3.39
C ASP A 63 -10.70 13.74 -3.07
N LEU A 64 -11.07 13.40 -1.82
CA LEU A 64 -11.38 12.02 -1.45
C LEU A 64 -12.53 11.45 -2.29
N LYS A 65 -13.51 12.27 -2.68
CA LYS A 65 -14.62 11.81 -3.54
C LYS A 65 -14.12 11.50 -4.95
N ALA A 66 -13.22 12.33 -5.49
CA ALA A 66 -12.60 12.10 -6.79
C ALA A 66 -11.70 10.86 -6.77
N ILE A 67 -10.85 10.72 -5.75
CA ILE A 67 -9.96 9.57 -5.56
C ILE A 67 -10.80 8.29 -5.38
N GLN A 68 -11.84 8.30 -4.55
CA GLN A 68 -12.73 7.15 -4.35
C GLN A 68 -13.39 6.70 -5.68
N LYS A 69 -13.84 7.65 -6.50
CA LYS A 69 -14.42 7.35 -7.81
C LYS A 69 -13.38 6.72 -8.73
N GLU A 70 -12.15 7.22 -8.70
CA GLU A 70 -11.05 6.69 -9.50
C GLU A 70 -10.62 5.29 -9.04
N MET A 71 -10.55 5.04 -7.73
CA MET A 71 -10.35 3.70 -7.18
C MET A 71 -11.42 2.72 -7.67
N GLN A 72 -12.70 3.12 -7.64
CA GLN A 72 -13.78 2.27 -8.14
C GLN A 72 -13.66 1.99 -9.63
N ARG A 73 -13.19 2.97 -10.42
CA ARG A 73 -12.91 2.79 -11.85
C ARG A 73 -11.83 1.72 -12.07
N ILE A 74 -10.74 1.78 -11.30
CA ILE A 74 -9.64 0.78 -11.36
C ILE A 74 -10.16 -0.61 -10.95
N ILE A 75 -10.89 -0.70 -9.83
CA ILE A 75 -11.49 -1.95 -9.35
C ILE A 75 -12.38 -2.60 -10.42
N ASN A 76 -13.26 -1.81 -11.03
CA ASN A 76 -14.22 -2.29 -12.03
C ASN A 76 -13.55 -2.78 -13.33
N LYS A 77 -12.34 -2.30 -13.63
CA LYS A 77 -11.55 -2.76 -14.78
C LYS A 77 -10.95 -4.16 -14.60
N ALA A 78 -10.96 -4.73 -13.38
CA ALA A 78 -10.34 -6.01 -13.07
C ALA A 78 -8.84 -6.04 -13.45
N VAL A 79 -8.09 -5.02 -13.04
CA VAL A 79 -6.65 -4.99 -13.29
C VAL A 79 -5.96 -6.09 -12.50
N ASP A 80 -5.01 -6.79 -13.14
CA ASP A 80 -4.23 -7.84 -12.49
C ASP A 80 -3.14 -7.24 -11.61
N PHE A 81 -2.87 -7.89 -10.48
CA PHE A 81 -1.69 -7.62 -9.67
C PHE A 81 -0.57 -8.55 -10.10
N ARG A 82 0.51 -7.99 -10.65
CA ARG A 82 1.64 -8.78 -11.14
C ARG A 82 2.90 -8.44 -10.38
N ARG A 83 3.47 -9.46 -9.75
CA ARG A 83 4.77 -9.35 -9.08
C ARG A 83 5.89 -9.46 -10.12
N GLU A 84 6.88 -8.60 -9.98
CA GLU A 84 8.11 -8.64 -10.76
C GLU A 84 9.30 -8.47 -9.81
N GLU A 85 10.41 -9.15 -10.10
CA GLU A 85 11.67 -8.95 -9.40
C GLU A 85 12.54 -7.97 -10.19
N MET A 86 13.16 -7.03 -9.50
CA MET A 86 14.03 -6.02 -10.09
C MET A 86 15.29 -5.91 -9.23
N SER A 87 16.45 -5.67 -9.85
CA SER A 87 17.65 -5.42 -9.04
C SER A 87 17.50 -4.11 -8.26
N LEU A 88 18.20 -4.00 -7.14
CA LEU A 88 18.11 -2.82 -6.29
C LEU A 88 18.53 -1.54 -7.05
N ASP A 89 19.58 -1.62 -7.87
CA ASP A 89 20.07 -0.49 -8.67
C ASP A 89 19.09 -0.08 -9.78
N GLU A 90 18.49 -1.06 -10.49
CA GLU A 90 17.43 -0.78 -11.46
C GLU A 90 16.21 -0.15 -10.80
N ALA A 91 15.81 -0.63 -9.62
CA ALA A 91 14.67 -0.06 -8.87
C ALA A 91 14.94 1.39 -8.46
N MET A 92 16.14 1.70 -7.97
CA MET A 92 16.51 3.08 -7.62
C MET A 92 16.45 4.00 -8.84
N ALA A 93 16.95 3.54 -10.00
CA ALA A 93 16.85 4.30 -11.25
C ALA A 93 15.39 4.47 -11.69
N PHE A 94 14.62 3.39 -11.71
CA PHE A 94 13.22 3.37 -12.13
C PHE A 94 12.34 4.34 -11.32
N PHE A 95 12.46 4.32 -9.99
CA PHE A 95 11.71 5.23 -9.11
C PHE A 95 12.28 6.65 -9.13
N GLY A 96 13.60 6.80 -9.29
CA GLY A 96 14.28 8.09 -9.41
C GLY A 96 13.85 8.88 -10.65
N GLU A 97 13.82 8.24 -11.81
CA GLU A 97 13.34 8.83 -13.08
C GLU A 97 11.88 9.26 -13.01
N ARG A 98 11.08 8.61 -12.15
CA ARG A 98 9.66 8.92 -11.90
C ARG A 98 9.46 9.91 -10.75
N GLY A 99 10.53 10.50 -10.20
CA GLY A 99 10.45 11.49 -9.12
C GLY A 99 10.00 10.93 -7.77
N GLN A 100 9.98 9.60 -7.58
CA GLN A 100 9.55 8.93 -6.35
C GLN A 100 10.67 8.93 -5.30
N THR A 101 11.04 10.11 -4.81
CA THR A 101 12.21 10.31 -3.92
C THR A 101 12.14 9.48 -2.64
N PHE A 102 10.96 9.36 -2.03
CA PHE A 102 10.78 8.54 -0.82
C PHE A 102 11.00 7.05 -1.06
N LYS A 103 10.58 6.51 -2.22
CA LYS A 103 10.85 5.12 -2.59
C LYS A 103 12.33 4.87 -2.81
N VAL A 104 13.04 5.83 -3.42
CA VAL A 104 14.49 5.77 -3.59
C VAL A 104 15.21 5.76 -2.24
N GLU A 105 14.76 6.56 -1.27
CA GLU A 105 15.32 6.52 0.09
C GLU A 105 15.12 5.17 0.77
N LEU A 106 13.93 4.57 0.65
CA LEU A 106 13.67 3.23 1.18
C LEU A 106 14.62 2.18 0.57
N LEU A 107 14.88 2.28 -0.75
CA LEU A 107 15.80 1.38 -1.45
C LEU A 107 17.26 1.58 -1.01
N LYS A 108 17.69 2.82 -0.78
CA LYS A 108 19.02 3.12 -0.23
C LYS A 108 19.19 2.52 1.16
N ASP A 109 18.19 2.65 2.04
CA ASP A 109 18.22 2.04 3.36
C ASP A 109 18.33 0.52 3.27
N LEU A 110 17.56 -0.10 2.37
CA LEU A 110 17.63 -1.54 2.09
C LEU A 110 19.02 -1.97 1.63
N LYS A 111 19.69 -1.15 0.80
CA LYS A 111 21.06 -1.40 0.32
C LYS A 111 22.09 -1.32 1.45
N GLU A 112 21.96 -0.32 2.30
CA GLU A 112 22.94 -0.02 3.36
C GLU A 112 22.77 -0.92 4.60
N ARG A 113 21.52 -1.20 5.00
CA ARG A 113 21.19 -1.82 6.29
C ARG A 113 20.66 -3.26 6.15
N GLY A 114 20.39 -3.71 4.93
CA GLY A 114 19.77 -5.02 4.67
C GLY A 114 18.33 -5.10 5.19
N THR A 115 17.69 -6.27 5.06
CA THR A 115 16.31 -6.47 5.55
C THR A 115 16.32 -6.75 7.05
N THR A 116 16.56 -5.75 7.88
CA THR A 116 15.94 -5.82 9.21
C THR A 116 14.45 -5.60 8.97
N LYS A 117 13.62 -6.59 9.33
CA LYS A 117 12.19 -6.33 9.53
C LYS A 117 12.11 -5.01 10.28
N ILE A 118 11.34 -4.06 9.77
CA ILE A 118 10.97 -2.81 10.43
C ILE A 118 10.94 -3.09 11.93
N SER A 119 11.91 -2.55 12.67
CA SER A 119 11.98 -2.83 14.10
C SER A 119 10.67 -2.34 14.69
N ALA A 120 10.16 -3.04 15.70
CA ALA A 120 8.93 -2.71 16.41
C ALA A 120 8.88 -1.25 16.94
N GLU A 121 9.99 -0.52 16.83
CA GLU A 121 10.20 0.88 17.18
C GLU A 121 9.64 1.86 16.13
N GLU A 122 9.48 1.48 14.86
CA GLU A 122 8.83 2.31 13.83
C GLU A 122 7.30 2.08 13.74
N LEU A 123 6.74 1.20 14.59
CA LEU A 123 5.33 0.82 14.66
C LEU A 123 4.60 1.36 15.92
N GLN A 124 5.14 2.38 16.60
CA GLN A 124 4.69 2.80 17.94
C GLN A 124 3.25 3.36 18.08
N ASP A 125 2.33 3.18 17.13
CA ASP A 125 0.94 3.61 17.37
C ASP A 125 -0.17 2.75 16.71
N VAL A 126 -0.01 1.43 16.68
CA VAL A 126 -1.18 0.53 16.50
C VAL A 126 -0.97 -0.79 17.24
N GLY A 127 -1.88 -1.08 18.18
CA GLY A 127 -1.80 -2.20 19.13
C GLY A 127 -1.85 -3.61 18.51
N PRO A 128 -1.65 -4.65 19.35
CA PRO A 128 -1.13 -5.94 18.91
C PRO A 128 -2.21 -6.92 18.46
N SER A 129 -2.02 -7.57 17.31
CA SER A 129 -2.37 -8.98 17.03
C SER A 129 -1.96 -9.32 15.59
N ALA A 130 -1.49 -10.50 15.21
CA ALA A 130 -0.81 -11.62 15.85
C ALA A 130 -0.14 -12.38 14.68
N ASP A 131 1.06 -12.91 14.92
CA ASP A 131 1.82 -13.94 14.17
C ASP A 131 1.01 -14.77 13.16
N SER A 132 1.46 -15.23 11.98
CA SER A 132 2.76 -15.66 11.43
C SER A 132 2.43 -16.11 9.99
N THR A 133 3.27 -16.04 8.96
CA THR A 133 4.21 -17.10 8.59
C THR A 133 5.03 -16.61 7.39
N GLY A 134 6.35 -16.61 7.51
CA GLY A 134 7.26 -16.14 6.47
C GLY A 134 8.66 -15.87 7.03
N SER A 135 9.17 -16.82 7.83
CA SER A 135 10.55 -16.81 8.28
C SER A 135 11.47 -17.21 7.12
N LEU A 136 12.14 -16.23 6.52
CA LEU A 136 13.38 -16.48 5.80
C LEU A 136 14.53 -15.98 6.67
N GLN A 137 15.49 -16.88 6.85
CA GLN A 137 16.69 -16.74 7.66
C GLN A 137 17.45 -15.46 7.29
N ALA A 138 17.91 -14.74 8.31
CA ALA A 138 18.92 -13.71 8.17
C ALA A 138 20.24 -14.40 7.80
N SER A 139 20.53 -14.51 6.51
CA SER A 139 21.90 -14.49 6.04
C SER A 139 22.27 -13.03 5.77
N SER A 140 23.44 -12.63 6.23
CA SER A 140 24.14 -11.40 5.87
C SER A 140 24.54 -11.44 4.39
N GLY A 141 23.54 -11.53 3.52
CA GLY A 141 23.63 -11.43 2.07
C GLY A 141 23.05 -10.09 1.64
N GLN A 142 23.79 -9.38 0.79
CA GLN A 142 23.31 -8.16 0.16
C GLN A 142 21.97 -8.45 -0.52
N VAL A 143 20.97 -7.59 -0.31
CA VAL A 143 19.68 -7.69 -1.01
C VAL A 143 19.93 -7.26 -2.46
N GLU A 144 20.23 -8.22 -3.32
CA GLU A 144 20.52 -7.94 -4.73
C GLU A 144 19.24 -7.63 -5.52
N THR A 145 18.14 -8.31 -5.17
CA THR A 145 16.84 -8.17 -5.83
C THR A 145 15.74 -7.76 -4.85
N ILE A 146 14.83 -6.92 -5.33
CA ILE A 146 13.62 -6.51 -4.64
C ILE A 146 12.40 -6.88 -5.49
N SER A 147 11.24 -6.96 -4.84
CA SER A 147 9.98 -7.11 -5.57
C SER A 147 9.29 -5.78 -5.76
N ILE A 148 8.71 -5.63 -6.94
CA ILE A 148 7.74 -4.59 -7.29
C ILE A 148 6.42 -5.26 -7.68
N TYR A 149 5.34 -4.50 -7.59
CA TYR A 149 4.03 -4.94 -8.03
C TYR A 149 3.42 -3.95 -9.01
N HIS A 150 2.94 -4.50 -10.12
CA HIS A 150 2.12 -3.79 -11.10
C HIS A 150 0.65 -3.86 -10.72
N THR A 151 -0.04 -2.74 -10.79
CA THR A 151 -1.50 -2.60 -10.66
C THR A 151 -2.02 -1.90 -11.92
N GLY A 152 -2.18 -2.65 -13.01
CA GLY A 152 -2.27 -2.06 -14.34
C GLY A 152 -0.95 -1.38 -14.72
N ASP A 153 -1.00 -0.09 -15.06
CA ASP A 153 0.17 0.72 -15.43
C ASP A 153 0.93 1.30 -14.22
N PHE A 154 0.32 1.23 -13.02
CA PHE A 154 0.93 1.68 -11.78
C PHE A 154 1.93 0.64 -11.26
N VAL A 155 3.07 1.09 -10.75
CA VAL A 155 4.12 0.22 -10.18
C VAL A 155 4.50 0.72 -8.79
N ASP A 156 4.57 -0.19 -7.83
CA ASP A 156 4.96 0.12 -6.45
C ASP A 156 6.01 -0.85 -5.89
N LEU A 157 6.84 -0.34 -4.98
CA LEU A 157 7.81 -1.13 -4.21
C LEU A 157 7.08 -1.89 -3.11
N CYS A 158 6.99 -3.21 -3.24
CA CYS A 158 6.14 -4.01 -2.37
C CYS A 158 6.54 -5.49 -2.37
N ARG A 159 6.40 -6.16 -1.22
CA ARG A 159 6.67 -7.60 -1.08
C ARG A 159 5.43 -8.47 -1.29
N GLY A 160 4.23 -7.89 -1.20
CA GLY A 160 2.95 -8.60 -1.21
C GLY A 160 2.64 -9.32 0.12
N PRO A 161 1.69 -10.28 0.13
CA PRO A 161 0.91 -10.74 -1.02
C PRO A 161 -0.17 -9.72 -1.46
N HIS A 162 -0.71 -9.96 -2.66
CA HIS A 162 -1.87 -9.28 -3.24
C HIS A 162 -2.91 -10.30 -3.70
N VAL A 163 -4.17 -9.86 -3.85
CA VAL A 163 -5.19 -10.66 -4.57
C VAL A 163 -4.83 -10.75 -6.05
N ALA A 164 -5.43 -11.69 -6.80
CA ALA A 164 -5.00 -11.88 -8.20
C ALA A 164 -5.42 -10.70 -9.08
N ASN A 165 -6.62 -10.18 -8.88
CA ASN A 165 -7.13 -9.03 -9.63
C ASN A 165 -7.94 -8.06 -8.75
N SER A 166 -8.09 -6.83 -9.21
CA SER A 166 -8.75 -5.76 -8.47
C SER A 166 -10.24 -5.98 -8.18
N ARG A 167 -10.93 -6.93 -8.84
CA ARG A 167 -12.34 -7.26 -8.52
C ARG A 167 -12.50 -8.13 -7.29
N GLU A 168 -11.42 -8.74 -6.79
CA GLU A 168 -11.43 -9.45 -5.51
C GLU A 168 -11.42 -8.49 -4.31
N ILE A 169 -11.14 -7.20 -4.56
CA ILE A 169 -11.33 -6.15 -3.58
C ILE A 169 -12.84 -5.94 -3.40
N GLY A 170 -13.33 -6.22 -2.19
CA GLY A 170 -14.75 -6.05 -1.84
C GLY A 170 -15.13 -4.59 -1.61
N ALA A 171 -15.86 -4.32 -0.53
CA ALA A 171 -16.30 -2.97 -0.17
C ALA A 171 -15.12 -2.11 0.32
N VAL A 172 -14.78 -1.08 -0.46
CA VAL A 172 -13.73 -0.11 -0.12
C VAL A 172 -14.29 1.30 0.03
N ARG A 173 -13.88 1.98 1.10
CA ARG A 173 -14.27 3.37 1.37
C ARG A 173 -13.13 4.17 1.98
N LEU A 174 -12.79 5.30 1.37
CA LEU A 174 -11.94 6.32 1.97
C LEU A 174 -12.68 7.02 3.11
N THR A 175 -11.99 7.24 4.22
CA THR A 175 -12.63 7.73 5.46
C THR A 175 -12.19 9.12 5.86
N LYS A 176 -10.88 9.37 5.95
CA LYS A 176 -10.35 10.65 6.41
C LYS A 176 -8.97 10.93 5.86
N LEU A 177 -8.62 12.22 5.89
CA LEU A 177 -7.26 12.72 5.74
C LEU A 177 -6.65 12.97 7.12
N ALA A 178 -5.34 12.79 7.26
CA ALA A 178 -4.57 13.23 8.41
C ALA A 178 -3.23 13.81 7.95
N GLY A 179 -2.61 14.64 8.77
CA GLY A 179 -1.21 15.00 8.60
C GLY A 179 -0.31 13.82 8.99
N ALA A 180 0.78 13.63 8.25
CA ALA A 180 1.85 12.71 8.59
C ALA A 180 3.19 13.40 8.33
N TYR A 181 4.26 12.83 8.86
CA TYR A 181 5.62 13.22 8.51
C TYR A 181 6.36 11.99 8.02
N TRP A 182 7.25 12.19 7.05
CA TRP A 182 8.05 11.10 6.53
C TRP A 182 8.84 10.41 7.66
N ARG A 183 8.70 9.08 7.78
CA ARG A 183 9.26 8.26 8.87
C ARG A 183 8.79 8.65 10.28
N GLY A 184 7.67 9.36 10.41
CA GLY A 184 7.14 9.81 11.70
C GLY A 184 7.99 10.88 12.40
N LYS A 185 8.94 11.50 11.69
CA LYS A 185 9.86 12.50 12.24
C LYS A 185 9.44 13.89 11.83
N ALA A 186 9.13 14.75 12.79
CA ALA A 186 8.61 16.10 12.55
C ALA A 186 9.58 17.01 11.78
N GLU A 187 10.88 16.68 11.79
CA GLU A 187 11.92 17.36 11.03
C GLU A 187 11.95 17.00 9.54
N ASN A 188 11.25 15.94 9.12
CA ASN A 188 11.19 15.50 7.72
C ASN A 188 10.01 16.13 6.97
N GLU A 189 9.91 15.84 5.67
CA GLU A 189 8.84 16.31 4.80
C GLU A 189 7.45 15.98 5.37
N GLN A 190 6.60 17.00 5.40
CA GLN A 190 5.19 16.84 5.73
C GLN A 190 4.46 16.12 4.59
N MET A 191 3.61 15.16 4.97
CA MET A 191 2.81 14.35 4.07
C MET A 191 1.33 14.41 4.49
N GLN A 192 0.45 13.94 3.61
CA GLN A 192 -0.94 13.69 3.91
C GLN A 192 -1.21 12.19 3.89
N ARG A 193 -1.81 11.68 4.96
CA ARG A 193 -2.23 10.30 5.10
C ARG A 193 -3.69 10.16 4.68
N ILE A 194 -3.95 9.31 3.70
CA ILE A 194 -5.30 8.95 3.27
C ILE A 194 -5.67 7.63 3.92
N TYR A 195 -6.70 7.62 4.77
CA TYR A 195 -7.22 6.39 5.38
C TYR A 195 -8.33 5.76 4.53
N GLY A 196 -8.29 4.43 4.43
CA GLY A 196 -9.30 3.64 3.76
C GLY A 196 -9.71 2.43 4.60
N LEU A 197 -10.95 1.99 4.42
CA LEU A 197 -11.47 0.72 4.92
C LEU A 197 -11.63 -0.24 3.74
N ALA A 198 -11.38 -1.53 3.98
CA ALA A 198 -11.63 -2.57 3.01
C ALA A 198 -12.16 -3.85 3.68
N PHE A 199 -13.29 -4.34 3.16
CA PHE A 199 -13.99 -5.52 3.64
C PHE A 199 -14.40 -6.41 2.46
N GLU A 200 -14.61 -7.69 2.69
CA GLU A 200 -15.02 -8.64 1.62
C GLU A 200 -16.39 -8.28 1.02
N SER A 201 -17.25 -7.58 1.77
CA SER A 201 -18.58 -7.17 1.32
C SER A 201 -19.11 -5.96 2.07
N GLU A 202 -20.12 -5.31 1.50
CA GLU A 202 -20.86 -4.21 2.16
C GLU A 202 -21.51 -4.66 3.46
N LYS A 203 -21.95 -5.92 3.54
CA LYS A 203 -22.50 -6.51 4.77
C LYS A 203 -21.45 -6.54 5.87
N ALA A 204 -20.24 -7.04 5.57
CA ALA A 204 -19.14 -7.11 6.52
C ALA A 204 -18.66 -5.71 6.95
N ARG A 205 -18.69 -4.73 6.04
CA ARG A 205 -18.42 -3.32 6.37
C ARG A 205 -19.45 -2.78 7.36
N SER A 206 -20.74 -2.94 7.04
CA SER A 206 -21.84 -2.41 7.84
C SER A 206 -21.86 -2.98 9.26
N SER A 207 -21.53 -4.27 9.42
CA SER A 207 -21.47 -4.90 10.75
C SER A 207 -20.30 -4.43 11.62
N LYS A 208 -19.19 -3.98 11.01
CA LYS A 208 -17.95 -3.59 11.74
C LYS A 208 -17.83 -2.09 11.97
N VAL A 209 -18.35 -1.27 11.07
CA VAL A 209 -18.27 0.19 11.16
C VAL A 209 -19.43 0.77 12.00
N GLY A 210 -20.48 -0.02 12.24
CA GLY A 210 -21.68 0.43 12.92
C GLY A 210 -22.49 1.39 12.04
N CYS A 211 -23.81 1.37 12.19
CA CYS A 211 -24.73 2.28 11.51
C CYS A 211 -24.54 3.70 12.05
N ARG A 212 -23.54 4.42 11.56
CA ARG A 212 -23.43 5.88 11.69
C ARG A 212 -23.18 6.44 10.29
N ALA A 213 -24.26 6.41 9.51
CA ALA A 213 -24.49 7.34 8.40
C ALA A 213 -24.96 8.67 8.99
#